data_AF-A0A4U1I9V4-F1
#
_entry.id   AF-A0A4U1I9V4-F1
#
_cell.length_a   1.000
_cell.length_b   1.000
_cell.length_c   1.000
_cell.angle_alpha   90.00
_cell.angle_beta   90.00
_cell.angle_gamma   90.00
#
_symmetry.space_group_name_H-M   'P 1'
#
loop_
_entity.id
_entity.type
_entity.pdbx_description
1 polymer ?
#
loop_
_entity_poly.entity_id
_entity_poly.type
_entity_poly.pdbx_seq_one_letter_code
_entity_poly.pdbx_strand_id
1 'polypeptide(L)'
;MERMQGSKSSATQTPRAARTEAGSPALRRVASCGAVALLLACGACAQVSAQSAAVGDPVKELAAPAAISLPLKPNREFAKFPSYTGTLGSRRIVLRLGAKTDDPSGVHGEYQFADTGEVILIAGDRDGDTLEVEESNDGTHITGNWVGKFAPDGSLEGDRMNVDDSDPQPFDLHLAGGAPAAAPGAKPAPAAAAPVPAPAPAPNAHAVGGVSNLSTGD
;
A
#
# COMPACT_ATOMS: atom_id res chain seq x y z
N MET A 1 -29.27 -55.80 23.56
CA MET A 1 -30.61 -55.92 22.96
C MET A 1 -31.24 -54.55 23.15
N GLU A 2 -31.68 -53.77 22.17
CA GLU A 2 -32.10 -54.06 20.80
C GLU A 2 -32.11 -52.72 20.03
N ARG A 3 -31.84 -52.78 18.72
CA ARG A 3 -32.00 -51.69 17.77
C ARG A 3 -33.48 -51.58 17.37
N MET A 4 -33.98 -50.40 17.01
CA MET A 4 -34.92 -50.16 15.90
C MET A 4 -35.22 -48.65 15.85
N GLN A 5 -34.73 -47.90 14.86
CA GLN A 5 -35.24 -47.77 13.48
C GLN A 5 -36.69 -47.29 13.39
N GLY A 6 -36.86 -46.01 13.05
CA GLY A 6 -38.05 -45.48 12.36
C GLY A 6 -37.57 -44.76 11.10
N SER A 7 -38.01 -45.27 9.94
CA SER A 7 -37.55 -44.93 8.60
C SER A 7 -38.75 -44.52 7.73
N LYS A 8 -38.49 -43.62 6.75
CA LYS A 8 -39.25 -43.30 5.52
C LYS A 8 -40.53 -42.45 5.70
N SER A 9 -40.93 -41.55 4.79
CA SER A 9 -40.74 -41.39 3.33
C SER A 9 -41.02 -39.92 2.96
N SER A 10 -40.25 -39.23 2.10
CA SER A 10 -40.21 -39.24 0.62
C SER A 10 -41.08 -38.14 -0.03
N ALA A 11 -40.42 -37.23 -0.77
CA ALA A 11 -40.85 -36.57 -2.03
C ALA A 11 -39.98 -35.30 -2.24
N THR A 12 -39.43 -34.94 -3.39
CA THR A 12 -39.25 -35.56 -4.70
C THR A 12 -38.07 -34.83 -5.34
N GLN A 13 -37.14 -35.61 -5.86
CA GLN A 13 -35.99 -35.19 -6.66
C GLN A 13 -36.38 -35.26 -8.14
N THR A 14 -36.04 -34.23 -8.94
CA THR A 14 -35.79 -34.40 -10.38
C THR A 14 -34.67 -33.46 -10.84
N PRO A 15 -33.49 -33.99 -11.22
CA PRO A 15 -32.49 -33.28 -12.01
C PRO A 15 -32.70 -33.57 -13.51
N ARG A 16 -32.32 -32.64 -14.38
CA ARG A 16 -32.23 -32.93 -15.82
C ARG A 16 -30.92 -32.42 -16.41
N ALA A 17 -30.01 -33.39 -16.52
CA ALA A 17 -29.19 -33.76 -17.67
C ALA A 17 -28.39 -32.69 -18.43
N ALA A 18 -27.08 -32.93 -18.39
CA ALA A 18 -26.07 -32.55 -19.35
C ALA A 18 -26.41 -32.91 -20.82
N ARG A 19 -25.81 -32.18 -21.76
CA ARG A 19 -25.26 -32.81 -22.96
C ARG A 19 -24.11 -32.01 -23.57
N THR A 20 -23.08 -32.79 -23.89
CA THR A 20 -21.79 -32.54 -24.53
C THR A 20 -21.92 -32.18 -26.02
N GLU A 21 -20.77 -31.77 -26.59
CA GLU A 21 -20.35 -31.74 -28.01
C GLU A 21 -20.23 -30.33 -28.61
N ALA A 22 -19.01 -29.81 -28.82
CA ALA A 22 -18.03 -30.11 -29.86
C ALA A 22 -18.39 -29.50 -31.22
N GLY A 23 -17.48 -28.67 -31.76
CA GLY A 23 -17.56 -28.21 -33.15
C GLY A 23 -16.99 -26.81 -33.41
N SER A 24 -15.68 -26.71 -33.68
CA SER A 24 -15.16 -25.84 -34.75
C SER A 24 -14.94 -26.75 -35.96
N PRO A 25 -15.22 -26.37 -37.23
CA PRO A 25 -14.64 -25.19 -37.88
C PRO A 25 -15.55 -24.51 -38.94
N ALA A 26 -15.07 -23.42 -39.55
CA ALA A 26 -15.06 -23.16 -41.00
C ALA A 26 -15.33 -21.70 -41.38
N LEU A 27 -14.39 -21.18 -42.18
CA LEU A 27 -14.50 -19.96 -42.99
C LEU A 27 -15.78 -19.92 -43.82
N ARG A 28 -16.35 -18.71 -43.97
CA ARG A 28 -16.99 -18.30 -45.23
C ARG A 28 -16.61 -16.86 -45.58
N ARG A 29 -15.80 -16.73 -46.64
CA ARG A 29 -15.72 -15.55 -47.52
C ARG A 29 -16.93 -15.57 -48.46
N VAL A 30 -17.60 -14.42 -48.65
CA VAL A 30 -18.18 -13.92 -49.92
C VAL A 30 -18.30 -12.39 -49.69
N ALA A 31 -17.51 -11.51 -50.33
CA ALA A 31 -17.74 -10.90 -51.65
C ALA A 31 -19.21 -10.44 -51.81
N SER A 32 -19.54 -9.22 -52.22
CA SER A 32 -19.09 -8.51 -53.42
C SER A 32 -19.76 -7.13 -53.52
N CYS A 33 -19.09 -6.23 -54.25
CA CYS A 33 -19.59 -5.22 -55.20
C CYS A 33 -20.78 -4.33 -54.79
N GLY A 34 -20.75 -3.01 -54.91
CA GLY A 34 -19.84 -2.11 -55.62
C GLY A 34 -20.62 -0.86 -56.02
N ALA A 35 -19.95 0.29 -56.09
CA ALA A 35 -20.31 1.39 -56.99
C ALA A 35 -19.14 2.36 -57.06
N VAL A 36 -18.46 2.33 -58.20
CA VAL A 36 -17.52 3.37 -58.66
C VAL A 36 -18.35 4.46 -59.32
N ALA A 37 -18.18 5.72 -58.92
CA ALA A 37 -18.46 6.86 -59.76
C ALA A 37 -17.38 7.93 -59.51
N LEU A 38 -16.50 8.04 -60.49
CA LEU A 38 -15.46 9.06 -60.62
C LEU A 38 -16.08 10.26 -61.35
N LEU A 39 -15.95 11.48 -60.80
CA LEU A 39 -15.89 12.70 -61.62
C LEU A 39 -15.26 13.86 -60.86
N LEU A 40 -14.14 14.29 -61.44
CA LEU A 40 -13.31 15.48 -61.18
C LEU A 40 -14.11 16.79 -61.20
N ALA A 41 -13.80 17.72 -60.29
CA ALA A 41 -13.50 19.11 -60.64
C ALA A 41 -12.86 19.87 -59.45
N CYS A 42 -11.90 20.71 -59.81
CA CYS A 42 -11.05 21.54 -58.96
C CYS A 42 -11.78 22.44 -57.95
N GLY A 43 -11.20 22.55 -56.76
CA GLY A 43 -11.59 23.54 -55.75
C GLY A 43 -10.53 23.63 -54.65
N ALA A 44 -9.32 24.08 -55.00
CA ALA A 44 -8.28 24.42 -54.04
C ALA A 44 -8.66 25.71 -53.31
N CYS A 45 -9.29 25.58 -52.14
CA CYS A 45 -9.34 26.64 -51.14
C CYS A 45 -8.52 26.15 -49.93
N ALA A 46 -7.25 26.54 -49.91
CA ALA A 46 -6.42 26.43 -48.72
C ALA A 46 -7.08 27.23 -47.60
N GLN A 47 -7.65 26.56 -46.61
CA GLN A 47 -8.00 27.20 -45.34
C GLN A 47 -6.69 27.47 -44.60
N VAL A 48 -6.15 28.67 -44.83
CA VAL A 48 -5.10 29.25 -43.99
C VAL A 48 -5.76 29.56 -42.64
N SER A 49 -5.59 28.67 -41.67
CA SER A 49 -5.71 29.04 -40.27
C SER A 49 -4.61 30.06 -39.99
N ALA A 50 -4.98 31.34 -39.92
CA ALA A 50 -4.10 32.38 -39.41
C ALA A 50 -3.82 32.05 -37.94
N GLN A 51 -2.70 31.37 -37.69
CA GLN A 51 -2.07 31.36 -36.39
C GLN A 51 -1.63 32.80 -36.13
N SER A 52 -2.38 33.53 -35.29
CA SER A 52 -1.84 34.71 -34.64
C SER A 52 -0.73 34.25 -33.71
N ALA A 53 0.48 34.08 -34.27
CA ALA A 53 1.69 34.11 -33.50
C ALA A 53 1.80 35.54 -32.95
N ALA A 54 1.41 35.72 -31.70
CA ALA A 54 1.86 36.87 -30.93
C ALA A 54 3.40 36.84 -30.99
N VAL A 55 3.99 37.79 -31.71
CA VAL A 55 5.44 38.00 -31.75
C VAL A 55 5.83 38.49 -30.36
N GLY A 56 6.13 37.54 -29.48
CA GLY A 56 6.89 37.79 -28.27
C GLY A 56 8.28 38.28 -28.67
N ASP A 57 8.76 39.29 -27.95
CA ASP A 57 10.10 39.84 -28.11
C ASP A 57 11.16 38.71 -27.96
N PRO A 58 11.88 38.34 -29.04
CA PRO A 58 12.79 37.18 -29.04
C PRO A 58 14.01 37.36 -28.11
N VAL A 59 14.21 38.57 -27.56
CA VAL A 59 15.26 38.86 -26.59
C VAL A 59 14.81 38.54 -25.16
N LYS A 60 13.50 38.47 -24.90
CA LYS A 60 12.94 38.17 -23.58
C LYS A 60 12.73 36.69 -23.32
N GLU A 61 12.70 35.89 -24.40
CA GLU A 61 12.81 34.43 -24.40
C GLU A 61 14.28 33.99 -24.53
N LEU A 62 15.22 34.79 -24.00
CA LEU A 62 16.56 34.30 -23.71
C LEU A 62 16.45 33.39 -22.48
N ALA A 63 16.08 32.14 -22.80
CA ALA A 63 15.90 30.97 -21.97
C ALA A 63 16.59 31.06 -20.60
N ALA A 64 15.79 31.27 -19.56
CA ALA A 64 16.19 30.81 -18.24
C ALA A 64 16.56 29.31 -18.39
N PRO A 65 17.74 28.88 -17.93
CA PRO A 65 18.06 27.45 -17.95
C PRO A 65 16.96 26.72 -17.19
N ALA A 66 16.46 25.62 -17.76
CA ALA A 66 15.52 24.75 -17.06
C ALA A 66 16.09 24.44 -15.68
N ALA A 67 15.31 24.63 -14.62
CA ALA A 67 15.74 24.34 -13.27
C ALA A 67 16.21 22.88 -13.21
N ILE A 68 17.51 22.69 -12.97
CA ILE A 68 18.08 21.34 -12.85
C ILE A 68 17.71 20.85 -11.46
N SER A 69 16.75 19.93 -11.39
CA SER A 69 16.45 19.23 -10.14
C SER A 69 17.48 18.13 -9.94
N LEU A 70 18.28 18.23 -8.86
CA LEU A 70 19.28 17.23 -8.54
C LEU A 70 18.62 16.06 -7.81
N PRO A 71 18.97 14.80 -8.15
CA PRO A 71 18.47 13.64 -7.43
C PRO A 71 18.79 13.72 -5.94
N LEU A 72 17.80 13.42 -5.11
CA LEU A 72 17.97 13.35 -3.66
C LEU A 72 18.83 12.15 -3.27
N LYS A 73 19.51 12.30 -2.13
CA LYS A 73 20.29 11.23 -1.51
C LYS A 73 19.48 10.61 -0.36
N PRO A 74 19.60 9.29 -0.13
CA PRO A 74 18.99 8.66 1.04
C PRO A 74 19.41 9.36 2.34
N ASN A 75 18.44 9.62 3.22
CA ASN A 75 18.70 10.19 4.52
C ASN A 75 18.84 9.09 5.59
N ARG A 76 19.97 9.11 6.31
CA ARG A 76 20.23 8.16 7.40
C ARG A 76 19.19 8.26 8.52
N GLU A 77 18.63 9.44 8.76
CA GLU A 77 17.60 9.60 9.81
C GLU A 77 16.35 8.77 9.51
N PHE A 78 15.99 8.58 8.25
CA PHE A 78 14.82 7.77 7.89
C PHE A 78 15.10 6.26 7.91
N ALA A 79 16.37 5.84 8.00
CA ALA A 79 16.75 4.42 8.10
C ALA A 79 16.27 3.75 9.40
N LYS A 80 15.88 4.53 10.41
CA LYS A 80 15.32 4.03 11.66
C LYS A 80 13.80 3.79 11.61
N PHE A 81 13.12 4.26 10.57
CA PHE A 81 11.67 4.14 10.46
C PHE A 81 11.24 2.76 9.99
N PRO A 82 9.99 2.36 10.28
CA PRO A 82 9.35 1.21 9.65
C PRO A 82 9.54 1.25 8.14
N SER A 83 9.99 0.13 7.60
CA SER A 83 10.22 -0.02 6.16
C SER A 83 9.08 -0.83 5.57
N TYR A 84 8.51 -0.33 4.48
CA TYR A 84 7.50 -0.98 3.68
C TYR A 84 8.09 -1.28 2.31
N THR A 85 7.76 -2.44 1.73
CA THR A 85 8.25 -2.86 0.42
C THR A 85 7.08 -3.39 -0.39
N GLY A 86 7.03 -3.00 -1.67
CA GLY A 86 5.95 -3.43 -2.55
C GLY A 86 6.01 -2.70 -3.87
N THR A 87 4.84 -2.36 -4.41
CA THR A 87 4.70 -1.72 -5.72
C THR A 87 4.08 -0.33 -5.62
N LEU A 88 4.54 0.58 -6.48
CA LEU A 88 3.89 1.82 -6.87
C LEU A 88 3.69 1.76 -8.39
N GLY A 89 2.44 1.63 -8.83
CA GLY A 89 2.10 1.20 -10.18
C GLY A 89 2.80 -0.13 -10.51
N SER A 90 3.59 -0.14 -11.58
CA SER A 90 4.38 -1.31 -11.98
C SER A 90 5.78 -1.37 -11.36
N ARG A 91 6.19 -0.33 -10.62
CA ARG A 91 7.56 -0.20 -10.12
C ARG A 91 7.66 -0.66 -8.68
N ARG A 92 8.79 -1.30 -8.34
CA ARG A 92 9.07 -1.71 -6.95
C ARG A 92 9.67 -0.56 -6.17
N ILE A 93 9.19 -0.34 -4.96
CA ILE A 93 9.72 0.68 -4.05
C ILE A 93 10.00 0.12 -2.66
N VAL A 94 10.86 0.83 -1.94
CA VAL A 94 11.04 0.69 -0.49
C VAL A 94 10.67 2.04 0.14
N LEU A 95 9.58 2.08 0.89
CA LEU A 95 9.13 3.25 1.65
C LEU A 95 9.62 3.14 3.09
N ARG A 96 10.15 4.24 3.64
CA ARG A 96 10.48 4.37 5.06
C ARG A 96 9.67 5.52 5.61
N LEU A 97 8.72 5.22 6.50
CA LEU A 97 7.74 6.19 6.96
C LEU A 97 7.60 6.10 8.47
N GLY A 98 7.74 7.24 9.15
CA GLY A 98 7.65 7.35 10.61
C GLY A 98 6.90 8.61 11.03
N ALA A 99 6.52 8.66 12.31
CA ALA A 99 5.92 9.86 12.88
C ALA A 99 6.92 11.02 12.96
N LYS A 100 6.44 12.25 12.75
CA LYS A 100 7.20 13.47 13.05
C LYS A 100 7.41 13.57 14.57
N THR A 101 8.52 14.15 14.98
CA THR A 101 8.89 14.25 16.41
C THR A 101 8.08 15.29 17.17
N ASP A 102 7.62 16.32 16.47
CA ASP A 102 6.94 17.50 16.99
C ASP A 102 5.43 17.47 16.78
N ASP A 103 4.94 16.56 15.95
CA ASP A 103 3.53 16.39 15.60
C ASP A 103 3.17 14.89 15.58
N PRO A 104 2.38 14.39 16.55
CA PRO A 104 2.01 12.98 16.64
C PRO A 104 1.10 12.48 15.51
N SER A 105 0.34 13.37 14.86
CA SER A 105 -0.47 13.05 13.67
C SER A 105 0.36 13.10 12.40
N GLY A 106 1.41 13.91 12.39
CA GLY A 106 2.28 14.07 11.24
C GLY A 106 3.16 12.84 10.99
N VAL A 107 3.34 12.49 9.73
CA VAL A 107 4.29 11.47 9.25
C VAL A 107 5.26 12.05 8.24
N HIS A 108 6.46 11.47 8.18
CA HIS A 108 7.45 11.83 7.17
C HIS A 108 8.41 10.68 6.87
N GLY A 109 9.11 10.81 5.74
CA GLY A 109 10.14 9.87 5.36
C GLY A 109 10.58 10.01 3.91
N GLU A 110 10.95 8.88 3.33
CA GLU A 110 11.37 8.77 1.94
C GLU A 110 10.94 7.42 1.36
N TYR A 111 10.73 7.36 0.04
CA TYR A 111 10.77 6.10 -0.67
C TYR A 111 11.88 6.08 -1.71
N GLN A 112 12.34 4.87 -2.02
CA GLN A 112 13.38 4.63 -3.01
C GLN A 112 12.85 3.66 -4.06
N PHE A 113 13.04 4.00 -5.33
CA PHE A 113 12.79 3.07 -6.42
C PHE A 113 13.86 1.97 -6.42
N ALA A 114 13.43 0.71 -6.42
CA ALA A 114 14.34 -0.43 -6.29
C ALA A 114 15.23 -0.65 -7.52
N ASP A 115 14.82 -0.15 -8.69
CA ASP A 115 15.53 -0.28 -9.96
C ASP A 115 16.61 0.80 -10.15
N THR A 116 16.31 2.05 -9.80
CA THR A 116 17.21 3.19 -10.01
C THR A 116 17.90 3.68 -8.75
N GLY A 117 17.36 3.36 -7.56
CA GLY A 117 17.78 3.95 -6.30
C GLY A 117 17.39 5.42 -6.14
N GLU A 118 16.57 5.95 -7.04
CA GLU A 118 16.05 7.31 -6.97
C GLU A 118 15.22 7.49 -5.69
N VAL A 119 15.52 8.57 -4.96
CA VAL A 119 14.93 8.88 -3.65
C VAL A 119 13.93 10.01 -3.80
N ILE A 120 12.77 9.83 -3.18
CA ILE A 120 11.68 10.80 -3.17
C ILE A 120 11.24 11.01 -1.72
N LEU A 121 11.07 12.27 -1.32
CA LEU A 121 10.59 12.62 0.02
C LEU A 121 9.08 12.52 0.07
N ILE A 122 8.58 12.16 1.25
CA ILE A 122 7.15 12.03 1.51
C ILE A 122 6.82 12.57 2.90
N ALA A 123 5.76 13.37 3.02
CA ALA A 123 5.31 13.91 4.30
C ALA A 123 3.83 14.27 4.28
N GLY A 124 3.17 14.19 5.43
CA GLY A 124 1.77 14.54 5.58
C GLY A 124 1.25 14.07 6.92
N ASP A 125 0.05 13.52 6.93
CA ASP A 125 -0.67 13.15 8.13
C ASP A 125 -1.17 11.70 8.09
N ARG A 126 -1.33 11.14 9.29
CA ARG A 126 -1.99 9.87 9.52
C ARG A 126 -3.09 10.04 10.56
N ASP A 127 -4.33 9.80 10.16
CA ASP A 127 -5.49 9.74 11.06
C ASP A 127 -6.03 8.30 11.11
N GLY A 128 -5.79 7.63 12.24
CA GLY A 128 -6.15 6.23 12.43
C GLY A 128 -5.49 5.29 11.40
N ASP A 129 -6.32 4.71 10.53
CA ASP A 129 -5.90 3.85 9.44
C ASP A 129 -5.66 4.61 8.14
N THR A 130 -6.03 5.89 8.04
CA THR A 130 -5.93 6.68 6.80
C THR A 130 -4.58 7.41 6.74
N LEU A 131 -3.97 7.41 5.56
CA LEU A 131 -2.74 8.10 5.23
C LEU A 131 -3.02 9.13 4.14
N GLU A 132 -2.62 10.37 4.37
CA GLU A 132 -2.65 11.45 3.37
C GLU A 132 -1.29 12.13 3.36
N VAL A 133 -0.53 11.99 2.27
CA VAL A 133 0.84 12.51 2.20
C VAL A 133 1.15 13.09 0.83
N GLU A 134 2.09 14.02 0.82
CA GLU A 134 2.59 14.70 -0.36
C GLU A 134 3.99 14.21 -0.69
N GLU A 135 4.28 14.17 -1.99
CA GLU A 135 5.52 13.70 -2.57
C GLU A 135 6.39 14.87 -3.03
N SER A 136 7.71 14.80 -2.84
CA SER A 136 8.65 15.77 -3.39
C SER A 136 9.94 15.12 -3.87
N ASN A 137 10.35 15.43 -5.11
CA ASN A 137 11.59 14.93 -5.70
C ASN A 137 12.80 15.84 -5.44
N ASP A 138 12.61 17.01 -4.81
CA ASP A 138 13.66 17.99 -4.53
C ASP A 138 13.61 18.59 -3.11
N GLY A 139 12.58 18.26 -2.33
CA GLY A 139 12.34 18.75 -0.98
C GLY A 139 11.72 20.15 -0.91
N THR A 140 11.35 20.74 -2.04
CA THR A 140 10.82 22.11 -2.15
C THR A 140 9.53 22.21 -2.96
N HIS A 141 9.31 21.31 -3.91
CA HIS A 141 8.11 21.27 -4.74
C HIS A 141 7.33 19.97 -4.53
N ILE A 142 6.01 20.09 -4.42
CA ILE A 142 5.12 18.94 -4.38
C ILE A 142 4.94 18.41 -5.81
N THR A 143 5.18 17.11 -6.01
CA THR A 143 5.11 16.44 -7.31
C THR A 143 4.01 15.39 -7.40
N GLY A 144 3.37 15.07 -6.29
CA GLY A 144 2.26 14.14 -6.23
C GLY A 144 1.62 14.07 -4.85
N ASN A 145 0.45 13.43 -4.81
CA ASN A 145 -0.38 13.25 -3.64
C ASN A 145 -0.67 11.77 -3.47
N TRP A 146 -0.63 11.28 -2.23
CA TRP A 146 -0.90 9.89 -1.91
C TRP A 146 -2.05 9.83 -0.92
N VAL A 147 -3.00 8.94 -1.19
CA VAL A 147 -4.07 8.59 -0.25
C VAL A 147 -4.07 7.09 -0.08
N GLY A 148 -4.02 6.61 1.16
CA GLY A 148 -3.97 5.19 1.44
C GLY A 148 -4.55 4.78 2.77
N LYS A 149 -4.60 3.48 2.99
CA LYS A 149 -5.06 2.86 4.23
C LYS A 149 -4.09 1.81 4.73
N PHE A 150 -3.87 1.84 6.04
CA PHE A 150 -3.18 0.79 6.77
C PHE A 150 -4.15 -0.33 7.11
N ALA A 151 -3.85 -1.54 6.66
CA ALA A 151 -4.58 -2.72 7.10
C ALA A 151 -4.14 -3.16 8.52
N PRO A 152 -4.93 -4.01 9.20
CA PRO A 152 -4.59 -4.50 10.55
C PRO A 152 -3.28 -5.30 10.64
N ASP A 153 -2.85 -5.93 9.54
CA ASP A 153 -1.56 -6.62 9.45
C ASP A 153 -0.37 -5.65 9.22
N GLY A 154 -0.67 -4.36 9.05
CA GLY A 154 0.28 -3.30 8.81
C GLY A 154 0.67 -3.13 7.34
N SER A 155 0.00 -3.78 6.37
CA SER A 155 0.13 -3.39 4.97
C SER A 155 -0.44 -1.99 4.73
N LEU A 156 0.00 -1.35 3.66
CA LEU A 156 -0.41 0.00 3.25
C LEU A 156 -0.75 -0.04 1.76
N GLU A 157 -2.02 0.22 1.43
CA GLU A 157 -2.55 0.22 0.06
C GLU A 157 -3.26 1.53 -0.26
N GLY A 158 -3.31 1.91 -1.53
CA GLY A 158 -3.93 3.16 -1.95
C GLY A 158 -3.50 3.61 -3.34
N ASP A 159 -3.62 4.92 -3.60
CA ASP A 159 -3.27 5.54 -4.87
C ASP A 159 -2.34 6.74 -4.66
N ARG A 160 -1.39 6.88 -5.58
CA ARG A 160 -0.58 8.08 -5.79
C ARG A 160 -1.07 8.79 -7.05
N MET A 161 -1.33 10.09 -6.98
CA MET A 161 -1.74 10.92 -8.10
C MET A 161 -0.75 12.08 -8.33
N ASN A 162 -0.86 12.73 -9.47
CA ASN A 162 -0.29 14.06 -9.68
C ASN A 162 -1.03 15.10 -8.83
N VAL A 163 -0.46 16.30 -8.72
CA VAL A 163 -1.02 17.41 -7.91
C VAL A 163 -2.40 17.88 -8.38
N ASP A 164 -2.74 17.62 -9.65
CA ASP A 164 -4.05 17.91 -10.24
C ASP A 164 -5.01 16.70 -10.20
N ASP A 165 -4.72 15.72 -9.34
CA ASP A 165 -5.43 14.45 -9.16
C ASP A 165 -5.44 13.54 -10.41
N SER A 166 -4.62 13.85 -11.42
CA SER A 166 -4.47 13.01 -12.61
C SER A 166 -3.50 11.85 -12.39
N ASP A 167 -3.55 10.86 -13.29
CA ASP A 167 -2.68 9.68 -13.31
C ASP A 167 -2.62 8.92 -11.96
N PRO A 168 -3.74 8.37 -11.49
CA PRO A 168 -3.73 7.53 -10.29
C PRO A 168 -2.94 6.25 -10.54
N GLN A 169 -1.94 6.05 -9.68
CA GLN A 169 -1.06 4.89 -9.67
C GLN A 169 -1.31 4.12 -8.37
N PRO A 170 -1.83 2.88 -8.44
CA PRO A 170 -2.09 2.10 -7.25
C PRO A 170 -0.77 1.69 -6.59
N PHE A 171 -0.73 1.66 -5.26
CA PHE A 171 0.35 1.07 -4.50
C PHE A 171 -0.16 -0.01 -3.54
N ASP A 172 0.71 -1.00 -3.29
CA ASP A 172 0.51 -2.07 -2.32
C ASP A 172 1.84 -2.34 -1.65
N LEU A 173 1.93 -2.06 -0.35
CA LEU A 173 3.19 -2.00 0.40
C LEU A 173 3.07 -2.83 1.69
N HIS A 174 4.07 -3.67 1.95
CA HIS A 174 4.09 -4.59 3.08
C HIS A 174 5.26 -4.30 4.00
N LEU A 175 5.07 -4.39 5.31
CA LEU A 175 6.16 -4.20 6.28
C LEU A 175 7.30 -5.20 6.05
N ALA A 176 8.50 -4.67 5.84
CA ALA A 176 9.71 -5.46 5.73
C ALA A 176 10.14 -5.95 7.13
N GLY A 177 10.25 -7.27 7.30
CA GLY A 177 10.74 -7.89 8.55
C GLY A 177 9.67 -8.35 9.55
N GLY A 178 8.38 -8.09 9.28
CA GLY A 178 7.26 -8.64 10.04
C GLY A 178 6.93 -7.90 11.35
N ALA A 179 5.63 -7.69 11.54
CA ALA A 179 4.92 -6.97 12.61
C ALA A 179 4.95 -5.42 12.54
N PRO A 180 3.79 -4.75 12.56
CA PRO A 180 3.68 -3.29 12.58
C PRO A 180 4.30 -2.70 13.84
N ALA A 181 5.07 -1.62 13.66
CA ALA A 181 5.34 -0.69 14.75
C ALA A 181 4.00 -0.10 15.20
N ALA A 182 3.73 -0.18 16.51
CA ALA A 182 2.46 0.27 17.07
C ALA A 182 2.15 1.71 16.64
N ALA A 183 0.96 1.92 16.07
CA ALA A 183 0.47 3.25 15.73
C ALA A 183 0.41 4.13 17.00
N PRO A 184 0.89 5.38 16.96
CA PRO A 184 0.66 6.32 18.05
C PRO A 184 -0.84 6.60 18.14
N GLY A 185 -1.47 6.28 19.27
CA GLY A 185 -2.91 6.52 19.50
C GLY A 185 -3.74 5.27 19.80
N ALA A 186 -3.21 4.06 19.55
CA ALA A 186 -3.82 2.85 20.10
C ALA A 186 -3.58 2.83 21.61
N LYS A 187 -4.60 3.19 22.41
CA LYS A 187 -4.59 2.99 23.86
C LYS A 187 -4.21 1.53 24.12
N PRO A 188 -3.19 1.23 24.96
CA PRO A 188 -2.85 -0.13 25.29
C PRO A 188 -4.11 -0.85 25.80
N ALA A 189 -4.56 -1.87 25.09
CA ALA A 189 -5.48 -2.83 25.67
C ALA A 189 -4.74 -3.43 26.89
N PRO A 190 -5.34 -3.47 28.09
CA PRO A 190 -4.69 -4.06 29.24
C PRO A 190 -4.29 -5.48 28.88
N ALA A 191 -2.99 -5.76 28.97
CA ALA A 191 -2.45 -7.09 28.82
C ALA A 191 -3.24 -8.01 29.76
N ALA A 192 -3.94 -8.99 29.19
CA ALA A 192 -4.55 -10.04 29.97
C ALA A 192 -3.44 -10.68 30.82
N ALA A 193 -3.55 -10.54 32.13
CA ALA A 193 -2.59 -11.05 33.09
C ALA A 193 -2.33 -12.53 32.81
N ALA A 194 -1.07 -12.88 32.58
CA ALA A 194 -0.64 -14.26 32.54
C ALA A 194 -0.99 -14.96 33.88
N PRO A 195 -1.51 -16.20 33.87
CA PRO A 195 -1.79 -16.92 35.10
C PRO A 195 -0.49 -17.20 35.86
N VAL A 196 -0.48 -16.79 37.13
CA VAL A 196 0.61 -17.04 38.08
C VAL A 196 0.75 -18.57 38.28
N PRO A 197 1.95 -19.16 38.17
CA PRO A 197 2.13 -20.57 38.49
C PRO A 197 2.05 -20.78 40.02
N ALA A 198 1.31 -21.81 40.43
CA ALA A 198 1.17 -22.23 41.82
C ALA A 198 2.53 -22.69 42.42
N PRO A 199 2.81 -22.45 43.71
CA PRO A 199 4.03 -22.93 44.36
C PRO A 199 3.99 -24.45 44.60
N ALA A 200 5.11 -25.11 44.32
CA ALA A 200 5.34 -26.54 44.54
C ALA A 200 5.56 -26.88 46.03
N PRO A 201 5.30 -28.14 46.46
CA PRO A 201 5.33 -28.53 47.88
C PRO A 201 6.77 -28.73 48.38
N ALA A 202 7.00 -28.38 49.65
CA ALA A 202 8.28 -28.57 50.34
C ALA A 202 8.53 -30.05 50.72
N PRO A 203 9.78 -30.53 50.64
CA PRO A 203 10.17 -31.79 51.25
C PRO A 203 10.71 -31.56 52.67
N ASN A 204 10.26 -32.43 53.57
CA ASN A 204 10.71 -32.51 54.95
C ASN A 204 12.12 -33.13 55.03
N ALA A 205 12.90 -32.71 56.04
CA ALA A 205 13.57 -33.56 57.03
C ALA A 205 15.13 -33.49 57.17
N HIS A 206 15.51 -32.98 58.36
CA HIS A 206 16.55 -33.42 59.32
C HIS A 206 18.02 -32.91 59.32
N ALA A 207 18.47 -32.69 60.58
CA ALA A 207 19.83 -32.56 61.17
C ALA A 207 20.39 -31.13 61.28
N VAL A 208 20.98 -30.61 62.38
CA VAL A 208 21.31 -31.05 63.76
C VAL A 208 21.54 -29.74 64.57
N GLY A 209 21.09 -29.59 65.81
CA GLY A 209 21.95 -29.79 67.00
C GLY A 209 22.75 -28.55 67.42
N GLY A 210 22.23 -27.75 68.37
CA GLY A 210 22.96 -26.64 69.01
C GLY A 210 22.18 -26.08 70.20
N VAL A 211 22.65 -26.39 71.40
CA VAL A 211 21.99 -26.20 72.71
C VAL A 211 21.99 -24.76 73.24
N SER A 212 20.86 -24.43 73.90
CA SER A 212 20.65 -23.72 75.17
C SER A 212 21.50 -22.49 75.57
N ASN A 213 20.82 -21.41 75.99
CA ASN A 213 21.02 -20.89 77.35
C ASN A 213 19.76 -20.24 77.96
N LEU A 214 19.53 -20.56 79.24
CA LEU A 214 18.54 -19.99 80.16
C LEU A 214 18.99 -18.58 80.62
N SER A 215 18.05 -17.68 80.94
CA SER A 215 17.69 -17.36 82.35
C SER A 215 16.96 -16.01 82.48
N THR A 216 15.93 -16.06 83.31
CA THR A 216 15.06 -15.04 83.91
C THR A 216 15.80 -13.88 84.59
N GLY A 217 15.17 -12.69 84.63
CA GLY A 217 15.47 -11.62 85.58
C GLY A 217 14.45 -10.47 85.51
N ASP A 218 13.60 -10.43 86.54
CA ASP A 218 12.60 -9.42 87.00
C ASP A 218 11.57 -8.78 86.04
#